data_AF-A0A962QZP2-F1
#
_entry.id   AF-A0A962QZP2-F1
#
_cell.length_a   1.000
_cell.length_b   1.000
_cell.length_c   1.000
_cell.angle_alpha   90.00
_cell.angle_beta   90.00
_cell.angle_gamma   90.00
#
_symmetry.space_group_name_H-M   'P 1'
#
loop_
_entity.id
_entity.type
_entity.pdbx_description
1 polymer ?
#
loop_
_entity_poly.entity_id
_entity_poly.type
_entity_poly.pdbx_seq_one_letter_code
_entity_poly.pdbx_strand_id
1 'polypeptide(L)'
;LDTLYRGLIASGWHICAVWMRMMVDYMERFATGVQDGRRNGAGVGFTDLKWIKPVRPGHTLTFTYEIIAKDERVIRDRWGIIRSRNEAFNQYGELVFSFVIDILAERRPTG
;
A
#
# COMPACT_ATOMS: atom_id res chain seq x y z
N LEU A 1 18.05 -28.48 7.72
CA LEU A 1 17.10 -27.35 7.81
C LEU A 1 15.69 -27.92 7.66
N ASP A 2 15.09 -28.31 8.78
CA ASP A 2 13.80 -29.02 8.82
C ASP A 2 12.68 -28.04 9.20
N THR A 3 12.41 -27.09 8.31
CA THR A 3 11.31 -26.13 8.43
C THR A 3 10.49 -26.14 7.14
N LEU A 4 9.22 -25.74 7.23
CA LEU A 4 8.30 -25.68 6.08
C LEU A 4 8.90 -24.96 4.85
N TYR A 5 9.69 -23.90 5.10
CA TYR A 5 10.26 -23.07 4.04
C TYR A 5 11.69 -23.46 3.63
N ARG A 6 12.29 -24.44 4.34
CA ARG A 6 13.64 -24.98 4.12
C ARG A 6 14.74 -23.91 3.99
N GLY A 7 14.59 -22.81 4.73
CA GLY A 7 15.50 -21.67 4.68
C GLY A 7 14.89 -20.42 5.31
N LEU A 8 15.68 -19.33 5.36
CA LEU A 8 15.22 -18.03 5.86
C LEU A 8 14.23 -17.40 4.88
N ILE A 9 13.13 -16.87 5.42
CA ILE A 9 12.17 -16.05 4.69
C ILE A 9 11.93 -14.76 5.46
N ALA A 10 11.56 -13.69 4.76
CA ALA A 10 11.11 -12.46 5.39
C ALA A 10 9.76 -12.70 6.08
N SER A 11 9.58 -12.11 7.27
CA SER A 11 8.26 -12.05 7.91
C SER A 11 7.28 -11.28 7.03
N GLY A 12 6.03 -11.73 6.95
CA GLY A 12 4.99 -11.03 6.22
C GLY A 12 4.82 -9.57 6.67
N TRP A 13 4.95 -9.31 7.98
CA TRP A 13 4.92 -7.95 8.54
C TRP A 13 6.14 -7.11 8.16
N HIS A 14 7.30 -7.73 7.93
CA HIS A 14 8.46 -7.02 7.42
C HIS A 14 8.19 -6.49 6.00
N ILE A 15 7.53 -7.28 5.16
CA ILE A 15 7.10 -6.85 3.82
C ILE A 15 6.10 -5.69 3.92
N CYS A 16 5.12 -5.77 4.83
CA CYS A 16 4.18 -4.67 5.08
C CYS A 16 4.88 -3.37 5.49
N ALA A 17 5.89 -3.45 6.36
CA ALA A 17 6.65 -2.28 6.81
C ALA A 17 7.47 -1.66 5.67
N VAL A 18 8.09 -2.48 4.81
CA VAL A 18 8.80 -2.02 3.61
C VAL A 18 7.83 -1.35 2.63
N TRP A 19 6.66 -1.95 2.37
CA TRP A 19 5.61 -1.33 1.55
C TRP A 19 5.22 0.04 2.11
N MET A 20 4.95 0.14 3.42
CA MET A 20 4.56 1.40 4.05
C MET A 20 5.65 2.47 3.89
N ARG A 21 6.92 2.09 4.07
CA ARG A 21 8.04 3.02 3.85
C ARG A 21 8.05 3.55 2.41
N MET A 22 7.95 2.66 1.42
CA MET A 22 7.94 3.05 0.02
C MET A 22 6.71 3.89 -0.34
N MET A 23 5.56 3.61 0.27
CA MET A 23 4.35 4.41 0.10
C MET A 23 4.47 5.81 0.69
N VAL A 24 5.11 5.97 1.85
CA VAL A 24 5.41 7.29 2.40
C VAL A 24 6.33 8.05 1.45
N ASP A 25 7.43 7.44 1.01
CA ASP A 25 8.37 8.07 0.08
C ASP A 25 7.68 8.44 -1.26
N TYR A 26 6.76 7.59 -1.76
CA TYR A 26 5.93 7.88 -2.94
C TYR A 26 5.02 9.07 -2.67
N MET A 27 4.24 9.05 -1.58
CA MET A 27 3.26 10.09 -1.27
C MET A 27 3.91 11.44 -1.01
N GLU A 28 5.09 11.48 -0.40
CA GLU A 28 5.88 12.71 -0.23
C GLU A 28 6.29 13.32 -1.57
N ARG A 29 6.77 12.49 -2.51
CA ARG A 29 7.10 12.95 -3.87
C ARG A 29 5.89 13.50 -4.60
N PHE A 30 4.74 12.84 -4.53
CA PHE A 30 3.51 13.34 -5.15
C PHE A 30 2.95 14.59 -4.47
N ALA A 31 3.10 14.70 -3.14
CA ALA A 31 2.68 15.88 -2.39
C ALA A 31 3.44 17.15 -2.81
N THR A 32 4.69 17.04 -3.29
CA THR A 32 5.43 18.21 -3.80
C THR A 32 4.74 18.91 -4.98
N GLY A 33 3.91 18.19 -5.75
CA GLY A 33 3.13 18.74 -6.86
C GLY A 33 1.77 19.33 -6.46
N VAL A 34 1.32 19.13 -5.22
CA VAL A 34 0.00 19.55 -4.74
C VAL A 34 0.14 20.82 -3.91
N GLN A 35 -0.09 21.98 -4.52
CA GLN A 35 0.01 23.30 -3.87
C GLN A 35 -1.32 23.80 -3.28
N ASP A 36 -2.39 23.00 -3.36
CA ASP A 36 -3.73 23.39 -2.89
C ASP A 36 -3.96 23.17 -1.38
N GLY A 37 -2.89 22.85 -0.63
CA GLY A 37 -2.90 22.71 0.83
C GLY A 37 -3.52 21.41 1.35
N ARG A 38 -3.98 20.51 0.47
CA ARG A 38 -4.57 19.23 0.88
C ARG A 38 -3.55 18.28 1.47
N ARG A 39 -4.03 17.46 2.42
CA ARG A 39 -3.23 16.45 3.12
C ARG A 39 -3.62 15.04 2.69
N ASN A 40 -2.63 14.17 2.61
CA ASN A 40 -2.86 12.73 2.57
C ASN A 40 -3.39 12.29 3.94
N GLY A 41 -4.52 11.59 3.94
CA GLY A 41 -5.13 11.09 5.16
C GLY A 41 -4.57 9.72 5.57
N ALA A 42 -4.94 9.28 6.77
CA ALA A 42 -4.55 7.98 7.28
C ALA A 42 -5.29 6.83 6.56
N GLY A 43 -4.68 5.63 6.57
CA GLY A 43 -5.38 4.40 6.26
C GLY A 43 -6.45 4.11 7.32
N VAL A 44 -7.67 3.81 6.86
CA VAL A 44 -8.84 3.54 7.71
C VAL A 44 -8.91 2.06 8.08
N GLY A 45 -8.45 1.19 7.17
CA GLY A 45 -8.40 -0.25 7.38
C GLY A 45 -7.95 -0.96 6.11
N PHE A 46 -7.52 -2.20 6.27
CA PHE A 46 -7.16 -3.08 5.16
C PHE A 46 -7.90 -4.41 5.24
N THR A 47 -8.08 -5.03 4.09
CA THR A 47 -8.74 -6.31 3.91
C THR A 47 -7.95 -7.17 2.91
N ASP A 48 -8.27 -8.46 2.87
CA ASP A 48 -7.69 -9.40 1.91
C ASP A 48 -6.15 -9.45 1.92
N LEU A 49 -5.53 -9.29 3.10
CA LEU A 49 -4.07 -9.39 3.25
C LEU A 49 -3.61 -10.83 3.01
N LYS A 50 -2.75 -11.00 2.00
CA LYS A 50 -2.22 -12.28 1.56
C LYS A 50 -0.69 -12.23 1.49
N TRP A 51 -0.04 -13.19 2.15
CA TRP A 51 1.37 -13.53 1.93
C TRP A 51 1.42 -14.78 1.04
N ILE A 52 1.59 -14.53 -0.26
CA ILE A 52 1.27 -15.50 -1.32
C ILE A 52 2.45 -16.44 -1.58
N LYS A 53 3.68 -15.90 -1.59
CA LYS A 53 4.90 -16.66 -1.79
C LYS A 53 5.97 -16.22 -0.79
N PRO A 54 6.85 -17.14 -0.33
CA PRO A 54 7.94 -16.79 0.56
C PRO A 54 8.93 -15.84 -0.12
N VAL A 55 9.18 -14.68 0.51
CA VAL A 55 10.24 -13.76 0.11
C VAL A 55 11.53 -14.17 0.80
N ARG A 56 12.61 -14.31 0.04
CA ARG A 56 13.91 -14.78 0.53
C ARG A 56 14.98 -13.68 0.47
N PRO A 57 16.05 -13.80 1.26
CA PRO A 57 17.23 -12.93 1.10
C PRO A 57 17.68 -12.86 -0.36
N GLY A 58 18.01 -11.65 -0.82
CA GLY A 58 18.40 -11.39 -2.21
C GLY A 58 17.22 -11.19 -3.17
N HIS A 59 15.96 -11.38 -2.75
CA HIS A 59 14.82 -10.96 -3.57
C HIS A 59 14.75 -9.44 -3.62
N THR A 60 14.48 -8.92 -4.82
CA THR A 60 14.12 -7.51 -5.04
C THR A 60 12.63 -7.45 -5.24
N LEU A 61 11.95 -6.60 -4.47
CA LEU A 61 10.50 -6.43 -4.57
C LEU A 61 10.16 -5.12 -5.29
N THR A 62 9.21 -5.20 -6.21
CA THR A 62 8.55 -4.05 -6.82
C THR A 62 7.10 -4.00 -6.32
N PHE A 63 6.73 -2.88 -5.71
CA PHE A 63 5.38 -2.66 -5.21
C PHE A 63 4.53 -1.89 -6.20
N THR A 64 3.24 -2.22 -6.25
CA THR A 64 2.24 -1.49 -7.03
C THR A 64 1.20 -0.86 -6.11
N TYR A 65 0.60 0.22 -6.58
CA TYR A 65 -0.51 0.92 -5.93
C TYR A 65 -1.55 1.25 -7.01
N GLU A 66 -2.67 0.55 -7.00
CA GLU A 66 -3.75 0.71 -7.99
C GLU A 66 -5.00 1.21 -7.30
N ILE A 67 -5.55 2.36 -7.72
CA ILE A 67 -6.85 2.82 -7.23
C ILE A 67 -7.94 1.99 -7.90
N ILE A 68 -8.69 1.23 -7.10
CA ILE A 68 -9.75 0.33 -7.60
C ILE A 68 -11.16 0.83 -7.30
N ALA A 69 -11.31 1.74 -6.34
CA ALA A 69 -12.58 2.43 -6.12
C ALA A 69 -12.36 3.80 -5.47
N LYS A 70 -13.32 4.70 -5.68
CA LYS A 70 -13.40 5.98 -5.00
C LYS A 70 -14.84 6.14 -4.55
N ASP A 71 -15.04 6.23 -3.25
CA ASP A 71 -16.36 6.38 -2.67
C ASP A 71 -16.84 7.83 -2.78
N GLU A 72 -18.14 8.02 -2.97
CA GLU A 72 -18.75 9.36 -2.95
C GLU A 72 -18.98 9.86 -1.52
N ARG A 73 -19.04 8.96 -0.53
CA ARG A 73 -19.23 9.27 0.88
C ARG A 73 -18.25 10.34 1.35
N VAL A 74 -18.79 11.30 2.10
CA VAL A 74 -18.02 12.38 2.71
C VAL A 74 -17.99 12.15 4.22
N ILE A 75 -16.77 12.13 4.77
CA ILE A 75 -16.54 12.03 6.21
C ILE A 75 -16.15 13.40 6.74
N ARG A 76 -16.89 13.87 7.76
CA ARG A 76 -16.67 15.17 8.42
C ARG A 76 -16.57 16.32 7.42
N ASP A 77 -17.43 16.31 6.40
CA ASP A 77 -17.54 17.32 5.33
C ASP A 77 -16.24 17.66 4.57
N ARG A 78 -15.21 16.83 4.70
CA ARG A 78 -13.85 17.13 4.21
C ARG A 78 -13.18 15.95 3.51
N TRP A 79 -13.44 14.73 3.95
CA TRP A 79 -12.69 13.55 3.51
C TRP A 79 -13.52 12.66 2.60
N GLY A 80 -12.92 12.18 1.51
CA GLY A 80 -13.41 11.03 0.75
C GLY A 80 -12.61 9.77 1.09
N ILE A 81 -13.08 8.62 0.62
CA ILE A 81 -12.36 7.35 0.72
C ILE A 81 -11.88 6.93 -0.67
N ILE A 82 -10.59 6.63 -0.78
CA ILE A 82 -10.00 5.94 -1.93
C ILE A 82 -9.66 4.53 -1.49
N ARG A 83 -10.08 3.55 -2.28
CA ARG A 83 -9.70 2.15 -2.12
C ARG A 83 -8.61 1.80 -3.12
N SER A 84 -7.52 1.22 -2.63
CA SER A 84 -6.45 0.73 -3.50
C SER A 84 -6.13 -0.74 -3.30
N ARG A 85 -5.81 -1.41 -4.41
CA ARG A 85 -5.14 -2.71 -4.44
C ARG A 85 -3.64 -2.47 -4.42
N ASN A 86 -2.95 -3.16 -3.53
CA ASN A 86 -1.52 -3.03 -3.32
C ASN A 86 -0.89 -4.39 -3.45
N GLU A 87 0.12 -4.51 -4.31
CA GLU A 87 0.77 -5.77 -4.59
C GLU A 87 2.28 -5.62 -4.52
N ALA A 88 2.97 -6.75 -4.33
CA ALA A 88 4.41 -6.83 -4.51
C ALA A 88 4.76 -8.01 -5.40
N PHE A 89 5.67 -7.75 -6.33
CA PHE A 89 6.25 -8.75 -7.23
C PHE A 89 7.74 -8.88 -6.94
N ASN A 90 8.27 -10.09 -7.03
CA ASN A 90 9.72 -10.29 -6.99
C ASN A 90 10.36 -10.05 -8.37
N GLN A 91 11.69 -10.15 -8.45
CA GLN A 91 12.45 -9.99 -9.69
C GLN A 91 12.12 -11.00 -10.79
N TYR A 92 11.39 -12.08 -10.46
CA TYR A 92 10.93 -13.09 -11.42
C TYR A 92 9.51 -12.80 -11.93
N GLY A 93 8.90 -11.68 -11.51
CA GLY A 93 7.53 -11.33 -11.86
C GLY A 93 6.47 -12.09 -11.07
N GLU A 94 6.85 -12.77 -9.98
CA GLU A 94 5.91 -13.53 -9.19
C GLU A 94 5.25 -12.65 -8.13
N LEU A 95 3.92 -12.71 -8.04
CA LEU A 95 3.16 -12.06 -6.98
C LEU A 95 3.47 -12.73 -5.62
N VAL A 96 3.99 -11.95 -4.68
CA VAL A 96 4.40 -12.46 -3.34
C VAL A 96 3.54 -11.93 -2.21
N PHE A 97 2.86 -10.81 -2.42
CA PHE A 97 2.10 -10.10 -1.40
C PHE A 97 0.98 -9.29 -2.05
N SER A 98 -0.20 -9.27 -1.44
CA SER A 98 -1.34 -8.46 -1.89
C SER A 98 -2.23 -8.08 -0.73
N PHE A 99 -2.85 -6.91 -0.79
CA PHE A 99 -3.93 -6.49 0.08
C PHE A 99 -4.72 -5.33 -0.52
N VAL A 100 -5.89 -5.06 0.06
CA VAL A 100 -6.72 -3.90 -0.27
C VAL A 100 -6.79 -2.97 0.93
N ILE A 101 -6.65 -1.67 0.72
CA ILE A 101 -6.70 -0.66 1.79
C ILE A 101 -7.64 0.49 1.41
N ASP A 102 -8.37 0.97 2.40
CA ASP A 102 -9.13 2.21 2.32
C ASP A 102 -8.31 3.34 2.96
N ILE A 103 -8.07 4.40 2.21
CA ILE A 103 -7.35 5.60 2.66
C ILE A 103 -8.25 6.83 2.63
N LEU A 104 -8.07 7.72 3.59
CA LEU A 104 -8.70 9.03 3.56
C LEU A 104 -7.98 9.92 2.56
N ALA A 105 -8.75 10.56 1.68
CA ALA A 105 -8.25 11.56 0.75
C ALA A 105 -9.02 12.86 0.97
N GLU A 106 -8.30 13.96 1.21
CA GLU A 106 -8.94 15.26 1.36
C GLU A 106 -9.62 15.68 0.05
N ARG A 107 -10.87 16.10 0.13
CA ARG A 107 -11.63 16.53 -1.05
C ARG A 107 -11.19 17.92 -1.49
N ARG A 108 -11.52 18.26 -2.73
CA ARG A 108 -11.39 19.63 -3.23
C ARG A 108 -12.23 20.59 -2.39
N PRO A 109 -11.64 21.69 -1.87
CA PRO A 109 -12.44 22.75 -1.28
C PRO A 109 -13.47 23.19 -2.30
N THR A 110 -14.73 23.26 -1.89
CA THR A 110 -15.76 23.96 -2.65
C THR A 110 -15.44 25.45 -2.56
N GLY A 111 -14.78 25.97 -3.59
CA GLY A 111 -14.68 27.38 -3.92
C GLY A 111 -15.39 27.63 -5.24
#